data_AF-A0AAW1RXW9-F1
#
_entry.id   AF-A0AAW1RXW9-F1
#
_cell.length_a   1.000
_cell.length_b   1.000
_cell.length_c   1.000
_cell.angle_alpha   90.00
_cell.angle_beta   90.00
_cell.angle_gamma   90.00
#
_symmetry.space_group_name_H-M   'P 1'
#
loop_
_entity.id
_entity.type
_entity.pdbx_description
1 polymer ?
#
loop_
_entity_poly.entity_id
_entity_poly.type
_entity_poly.pdbx_seq_one_letter_code
_entity_poly.pdbx_strand_id
1 'polypeptide(L)'
;MARSQAREGLLGSWQRVPADLSDVPISALWAHRIDTHTGEVSLRMLWGHSMDQATVNPYFFSRRTRYVYFDQSYSGDPMVHCPAQAFTRLDTVTGEAQHYYPGPRCFCEELIFAPGPNAQTVEDDGYLMGMVFDASKSRSCLVVLDAADFSKGPLTTIWLQHRIPRGLHGHFCPEVFGPRQS
;
A
#
# COMPACT_ATOMS: atom_id res chain seq x y z
N MET A 1 -6.40 -47.51 -17.57
CA MET A 1 -7.44 -47.13 -16.60
C MET A 1 -7.57 -45.62 -16.60
N ALA A 2 -8.80 -45.13 -16.51
CA ALA A 2 -9.27 -43.86 -17.07
C ALA A 2 -8.73 -42.59 -16.39
N ARG A 3 -8.45 -41.56 -17.21
CA ARG A 3 -8.36 -40.16 -16.78
C ARG A 3 -9.78 -39.69 -16.39
N SER A 4 -9.99 -39.29 -15.15
CA SER A 4 -11.26 -38.66 -14.75
C SER A 4 -11.28 -37.21 -15.26
N GLN A 5 -12.19 -36.91 -16.18
CA GLN A 5 -12.56 -35.54 -16.50
C GLN A 5 -13.33 -34.95 -15.31
N ALA A 6 -12.78 -33.90 -14.70
CA ALA A 6 -13.51 -33.08 -13.74
C ALA A 6 -14.59 -32.30 -14.51
N ARG A 7 -15.83 -32.33 -13.99
CA ARG A 7 -16.95 -31.56 -14.54
C ARG A 7 -16.74 -30.09 -14.24
N GLU A 8 -16.65 -29.27 -15.28
CA GLU A 8 -16.71 -27.81 -15.19
C GLU A 8 -18.13 -27.39 -14.80
N GLY A 9 -18.31 -26.98 -13.54
CA GLY A 9 -19.47 -26.20 -13.13
C GLY A 9 -19.26 -24.72 -13.50
N LEU A 10 -20.33 -24.04 -13.88
CA LEU A 10 -20.38 -22.63 -14.32
C LEU A 10 -19.86 -21.58 -13.30
N LEU A 11 -19.38 -22.03 -12.13
CA LEU A 11 -18.84 -21.23 -11.03
C LEU A 11 -17.53 -21.86 -10.49
N GLY A 12 -16.63 -22.23 -11.41
CA GLY A 12 -15.36 -22.88 -11.09
C GLY A 12 -14.44 -22.06 -10.18
N SER A 13 -13.69 -22.79 -9.33
CA SER A 13 -12.42 -22.43 -8.66
C SER A 13 -12.37 -21.97 -7.19
N TRP A 14 -13.47 -22.00 -6.41
CA TRP A 14 -13.37 -21.69 -4.96
C TRP A 14 -13.02 -22.89 -4.06
N GLN A 15 -12.67 -24.05 -4.63
CA GLN A 15 -12.24 -25.21 -3.87
C GLN A 15 -10.78 -25.56 -4.16
N ARG A 16 -9.91 -25.07 -3.27
CA ARG A 16 -8.57 -25.61 -2.92
C ARG A 16 -7.51 -25.65 -4.02
N VAL A 17 -6.89 -24.49 -4.26
CA VAL A 17 -5.43 -24.26 -4.06
C VAL A 17 -5.33 -22.77 -3.66
N PRO A 18 -4.58 -22.35 -2.63
CA PRO A 18 -4.18 -20.94 -2.56
C PRO A 18 -3.56 -20.61 -3.91
N ALA A 19 -3.96 -19.51 -4.57
CA ALA A 19 -3.27 -19.10 -5.78
C ALA A 19 -1.76 -19.08 -5.48
N ASP A 20 -0.98 -19.79 -6.28
CA ASP A 20 0.47 -19.72 -6.16
C ASP A 20 0.89 -18.33 -6.62
N LEU A 21 1.19 -17.46 -5.65
CA LEU A 21 1.54 -16.08 -5.92
C LEU A 21 2.97 -15.96 -6.48
N SER A 22 3.77 -17.04 -6.45
CA SER A 22 5.11 -17.05 -7.04
C SER A 22 5.08 -16.97 -8.57
N ASP A 23 3.99 -17.40 -9.20
CA ASP A 23 3.78 -17.28 -10.66
C ASP A 23 3.19 -15.91 -11.06
N VAL A 24 2.83 -15.06 -10.09
CA VAL A 24 2.32 -13.71 -10.35
C VAL A 24 3.51 -12.76 -10.52
N PRO A 25 3.64 -12.07 -11.67
CA PRO A 25 4.70 -11.09 -11.86
C PRO A 25 4.63 -9.98 -10.80
N ILE A 26 5.80 -9.46 -10.41
CA ILE A 26 5.84 -8.31 -9.51
C ILE A 26 5.17 -7.09 -10.14
N SER A 27 4.50 -6.30 -9.30
CA SER A 27 4.02 -4.97 -9.64
C SER A 27 5.07 -3.94 -9.20
N ALA A 28 5.75 -3.31 -10.17
CA ALA A 28 6.83 -2.35 -9.91
C ALA A 28 6.35 -0.90 -10.13
N LEU A 29 6.99 0.06 -9.46
CA LEU A 29 6.70 1.49 -9.68
C LEU A 29 7.57 2.04 -10.82
N TRP A 30 6.93 2.55 -11.88
CA TRP A 30 7.58 3.11 -13.06
C TRP A 30 7.20 4.58 -13.28
N ALA A 31 8.21 5.44 -13.44
CA ALA A 31 8.03 6.79 -13.95
C ALA A 31 8.03 6.78 -15.48
N HIS A 32 6.95 7.26 -16.07
CA HIS A 32 6.83 7.47 -17.50
C HIS A 32 7.00 8.96 -17.78
N ARG A 33 7.95 9.32 -18.63
CA ARG A 33 8.14 10.69 -19.12
C ARG A 33 7.71 10.73 -20.58
N ILE A 34 6.70 11.55 -20.84
CA ILE A 34 6.09 11.73 -22.16
C ILE A 34 6.41 13.14 -22.62
N ASP A 35 7.14 13.28 -23.72
CA ASP A 35 7.34 14.56 -24.40
C ASP A 35 6.20 14.75 -25.41
N THR A 36 5.34 15.73 -25.15
CA THR A 36 4.16 15.98 -26.00
C THR A 36 4.48 16.74 -27.28
N HIS A 37 5.68 17.30 -27.42
CA HIS A 37 6.13 17.98 -28.64
C HIS A 37 6.74 16.99 -29.64
N THR A 38 7.58 16.05 -29.15
CA THR A 38 8.26 15.07 -30.00
C THR A 38 7.51 13.73 -30.11
N GLY A 39 6.62 13.44 -29.16
CA GLY A 39 5.97 12.13 -29.02
C GLY A 39 6.87 11.06 -28.38
N GLU A 40 8.05 11.43 -27.88
CA GLU A 40 8.97 10.51 -27.21
C GLU A 40 8.44 10.07 -25.84
N VAL A 41 8.56 8.78 -25.54
CA VAL A 41 8.25 8.20 -24.23
C VAL A 41 9.49 7.51 -23.68
N SER A 42 9.89 7.89 -22.47
CA SER A 42 10.96 7.23 -21.72
C SER A 42 10.43 6.69 -20.40
N LEU A 43 10.91 5.52 -20.01
CA LEU A 43 10.50 4.81 -18.80
C LEU A 43 11.69 4.70 -17.84
N ARG A 44 11.46 4.96 -16.57
CA ARG A 44 12.45 4.78 -15.49
C ARG A 44 11.79 4.04 -14.34
N MET A 45 12.34 2.88 -13.97
CA MET A 45 11.91 2.18 -12.77
C MET A 45 12.30 2.99 -11.52
N LEU A 46 11.33 3.25 -10.65
CA LEU A 46 11.53 3.90 -9.34
C LEU A 46 11.63 2.88 -8.21
N TRP A 47 10.89 1.78 -8.33
CA TRP A 47 10.86 0.71 -7.33
C TRP A 47 10.70 -0.64 -8.02
N GLY A 48 11.63 -1.56 -7.76
CA GLY A 48 11.71 -2.87 -8.43
C GLY A 48 11.17 -4.04 -7.63
N HIS A 49 10.41 -3.79 -6.56
CA HIS A 49 9.80 -4.85 -5.74
C HIS A 49 8.28 -4.74 -5.87
N SER A 50 7.59 -5.85 -5.63
CA SER A 50 6.12 -5.90 -5.70
C SER A 50 5.45 -4.93 -4.71
N MET A 51 4.75 -3.94 -5.24
CA MET A 51 4.01 -2.90 -4.52
C MET A 51 2.65 -2.62 -5.16
N ASP A 52 1.77 -1.94 -4.43
CA ASP A 52 0.48 -1.46 -4.93
C ASP A 52 0.03 -0.19 -4.17
N GLN A 53 -1.17 0.32 -4.47
CA GLN A 53 -1.91 1.33 -3.71
C GLN A 53 -1.09 2.58 -3.32
N ALA A 54 -0.27 3.06 -4.27
CA ALA A 54 0.59 4.21 -4.05
C ALA A 54 -0.21 5.49 -3.78
N THR A 55 0.25 6.24 -2.78
CA THR A 55 -0.30 7.52 -2.36
C THR A 55 0.82 8.56 -2.22
N VAL A 56 0.44 9.83 -2.26
CA VAL A 56 1.31 10.99 -2.04
C VAL A 56 0.56 12.01 -1.20
N ASN A 57 1.24 13.06 -0.76
CA ASN A 57 0.56 14.20 -0.17
C ASN A 57 -0.46 14.80 -1.16
N PRO A 58 -1.76 14.90 -0.81
CA PRO A 58 -2.81 15.38 -1.71
C PRO A 58 -2.58 16.79 -2.26
N TYR A 59 -1.86 17.66 -1.55
CA TYR A 59 -1.52 19.01 -2.03
C TYR A 59 -0.54 19.00 -3.22
N PHE A 60 0.09 17.85 -3.48
CA PHE A 60 1.03 17.63 -4.57
C PHE A 60 0.46 16.77 -5.69
N PHE A 61 -0.84 16.44 -5.67
CA PHE A 61 -1.49 15.83 -6.83
C PHE A 61 -1.32 16.69 -8.09
N SER A 62 -0.96 16.04 -9.20
CA SER A 62 -0.64 16.69 -10.47
C SER A 62 0.51 17.70 -10.41
N ARG A 63 1.35 17.64 -9.38
CA ARG A 63 2.57 18.44 -9.22
C ARG A 63 3.77 17.51 -9.12
N ARG A 64 4.97 18.10 -9.18
CA ARG A 64 6.20 17.35 -8.92
C ARG A 64 6.20 16.90 -7.46
N THR A 65 6.19 15.59 -7.25
CA THR A 65 6.31 14.94 -5.94
C THR A 65 7.70 14.34 -5.78
N ARG A 66 8.20 14.34 -4.55
CA ARG A 66 9.42 13.66 -4.11
C ARG A 66 9.08 12.38 -3.35
N TYR A 67 8.08 12.40 -2.48
CA TYR A 67 7.78 11.29 -1.58
C TYR A 67 6.55 10.50 -2.05
N VAL A 68 6.72 9.20 -2.17
CA VAL A 68 5.65 8.26 -2.53
C VAL A 68 5.56 7.19 -1.47
N TYR A 69 4.34 6.85 -1.07
CA TYR A 69 4.07 5.87 -0.02
C TYR A 69 3.18 4.76 -0.56
N PHE A 70 3.42 3.51 -0.18
CA PHE A 70 2.68 2.37 -0.72
C PHE A 70 2.71 1.17 0.22
N ASP A 71 1.79 0.24 0.02
CA ASP A 71 1.90 -1.11 0.57
C ASP A 71 2.77 -1.98 -0.34
N GLN A 72 3.53 -2.89 0.26
CA GLN A 72 4.42 -3.77 -0.49
C GLN A 72 4.36 -5.22 -0.01
N SER A 73 4.59 -6.12 -0.95
CA SER A 73 5.06 -7.47 -0.65
C SER A 73 6.37 -7.37 0.11
N TYR A 74 6.48 -8.08 1.23
CA TYR A 74 7.69 -8.10 2.05
C TYR A 74 8.16 -9.53 2.26
N SER A 75 8.52 -10.18 1.16
CA SER A 75 9.27 -11.43 1.13
C SER A 75 10.76 -11.12 1.18
N GLY A 76 11.55 -12.00 1.79
CA GLY A 76 13.02 -11.91 1.74
C GLY A 76 13.60 -12.00 0.32
N ASP A 77 12.77 -12.32 -0.67
CA ASP A 77 13.06 -12.25 -2.09
C ASP A 77 12.25 -11.10 -2.73
N PRO A 78 12.90 -10.07 -3.31
CA PRO A 78 12.22 -8.92 -3.92
C PRO A 78 11.48 -9.26 -5.22
N MET A 79 11.77 -10.41 -5.84
CA MET A 79 11.16 -10.86 -7.10
C MET A 79 9.91 -11.70 -6.90
N VAL A 80 9.50 -11.93 -5.64
CA VAL A 80 8.31 -12.72 -5.31
C VAL A 80 7.15 -11.77 -4.98
N HIS A 81 6.01 -12.03 -5.60
CA HIS A 81 4.76 -11.41 -5.21
C HIS A 81 4.17 -12.15 -4.00
N CYS A 82 3.74 -11.40 -3.00
CA CYS A 82 2.98 -11.91 -1.86
C CYS A 82 1.97 -10.85 -1.38
N PRO A 83 0.95 -11.22 -0.56
CA PRO A 83 0.05 -10.23 0.01
C PRO A 83 0.85 -9.16 0.75
N ALA A 84 0.44 -7.89 0.68
CA ALA A 84 1.24 -6.83 1.28
C ALA A 84 1.43 -7.04 2.78
N GLN A 85 2.67 -6.87 3.26
CA GLN A 85 3.05 -7.08 4.66
C GLN A 85 3.87 -5.92 5.23
N ALA A 86 4.18 -4.90 4.43
CA ALA A 86 4.89 -3.73 4.89
C ALA A 86 4.34 -2.47 4.22
N PHE A 87 4.54 -1.35 4.89
CA PHE A 87 4.41 -0.03 4.29
C PHE A 87 5.78 0.51 3.91
N THR A 88 5.86 1.21 2.79
CA THR A 88 7.09 1.82 2.30
C THR A 88 6.92 3.31 2.09
N ARG A 89 7.92 4.07 2.51
CA ARG A 89 8.17 5.45 2.10
C ARG A 89 9.34 5.45 1.13
N LEU A 90 9.16 6.03 -0.04
CA LEU A 90 10.18 6.16 -1.08
C LEU A 90 10.47 7.64 -1.35
N ASP A 91 11.74 8.03 -1.24
CA ASP A 91 12.25 9.28 -1.80
C ASP A 91 12.66 9.04 -3.26
N THR A 92 11.85 9.54 -4.20
CA THR A 92 12.05 9.31 -5.64
C THR A 92 13.23 10.09 -6.25
N VAL A 93 13.83 11.02 -5.48
CA VAL A 93 15.01 11.78 -5.89
C VAL A 93 16.28 11.05 -5.48
N THR A 94 16.36 10.56 -4.25
CA THR A 94 17.56 9.89 -3.73
C THR A 94 17.54 8.37 -3.96
N GLY A 95 16.36 7.77 -4.12
CA GLY A 95 16.15 6.33 -4.11
C GLY A 95 16.13 5.71 -2.71
N GLU A 96 16.23 6.52 -1.65
CA GLU A 96 16.14 6.03 -0.27
C GLU A 96 14.72 5.52 0.01
N ALA A 97 14.63 4.34 0.61
CA ALA A 97 13.38 3.76 1.06
C ALA A 97 13.43 3.42 2.54
N GLN A 98 12.32 3.64 3.23
CA GLN A 98 12.10 3.24 4.61
C GLN A 98 10.88 2.33 4.67
N HIS A 99 10.93 1.31 5.53
CA HIS A 99 9.88 0.30 5.62
C HIS A 99 9.35 0.20 7.04
N TYR A 100 8.03 0.09 7.18
CA TYR A 100 7.38 -0.35 8.40
C TYR A 100 6.85 -1.77 8.20
N TYR A 101 7.40 -2.71 8.97
CA TYR A 101 7.03 -4.12 8.95
C TYR A 101 6.35 -4.50 10.29
N PRO A 102 5.02 -4.62 10.34
CA PRO A 102 4.28 -4.95 11.56
C PRO A 102 4.45 -6.40 12.04
N GLY A 103 5.11 -7.26 11.25
CA GLY A 103 5.45 -8.63 11.63
C GLY A 103 4.95 -9.71 10.65
N PRO A 104 5.36 -10.97 10.85
CA PRO A 104 5.21 -12.05 9.85
C PRO A 104 3.80 -12.56 9.64
N ARG A 105 2.87 -12.22 10.53
CA ARG A 105 1.45 -12.59 10.46
C ARG A 105 0.54 -11.40 10.25
N CYS A 106 1.14 -10.26 9.90
CA CYS A 106 0.47 -9.01 9.67
C CYS A 106 0.36 -8.77 8.16
N PHE A 107 -0.79 -8.27 7.75
CA PHE A 107 -1.11 -7.96 6.35
C PHE A 107 -1.57 -6.52 6.27
N CYS A 108 -0.97 -5.76 5.36
CA CYS A 108 -1.19 -4.34 5.18
C CYS A 108 -2.22 -4.08 4.07
N GLU A 109 -2.97 -2.99 4.20
CA GLU A 109 -3.89 -2.46 3.17
C GLU A 109 -3.42 -1.07 2.69
N GLU A 110 -4.27 -0.27 2.06
CA GLU A 110 -3.89 1.06 1.56
C GLU A 110 -3.42 2.01 2.67
N LEU A 111 -2.37 2.79 2.37
CA LEU A 111 -1.99 3.96 3.16
C LEU A 111 -2.77 5.20 2.73
N ILE A 112 -3.30 5.93 3.70
CA ILE A 112 -3.96 7.22 3.50
C ILE A 112 -3.12 8.32 4.15
N PHE A 113 -2.75 9.33 3.36
CA PHE A 113 -2.02 10.51 3.84
C PHE A 113 -2.99 11.52 4.48
N ALA A 114 -2.73 11.86 5.74
CA ALA A 114 -3.41 12.93 6.47
C ALA A 114 -2.48 14.15 6.56
N PRO A 115 -2.78 15.27 5.87
CA PRO A 115 -1.91 16.44 5.84
C PRO A 115 -1.72 17.09 7.22
N GLY A 116 -0.46 17.39 7.56
CA GLY A 116 -0.09 18.24 8.69
C GLY A 116 -0.28 19.74 8.39
N PRO A 117 -0.02 20.62 9.38
CA PRO A 117 -0.26 22.06 9.25
C PRO A 117 0.51 22.75 8.11
N ASN A 118 1.71 22.27 7.78
CA ASN A 118 2.57 22.84 6.73
C ASN A 118 2.66 21.95 5.49
N ALA A 119 1.77 20.96 5.35
CA ALA A 119 1.76 19.98 4.27
C ALA A 119 1.67 20.58 2.87
N GLN A 120 1.27 21.85 2.72
CA GLN A 120 1.24 22.54 1.44
C GLN A 120 2.64 22.92 0.94
N THR A 121 3.59 23.12 1.86
CA THR A 121 4.97 23.58 1.57
C THR A 121 6.03 22.55 1.95
N VAL A 122 5.72 21.66 2.91
CA VAL A 122 6.58 20.57 3.35
C VAL A 122 5.89 19.26 2.98
N GLU A 123 6.39 18.58 1.94
CA GLU A 123 5.68 17.49 1.28
C GLU A 123 5.38 16.28 2.19
N ASP A 124 6.26 15.98 3.14
CA ASP A 124 6.10 14.90 4.12
C ASP A 124 5.65 15.38 5.51
N ASP A 125 5.20 16.63 5.66
CA ASP A 125 4.56 17.08 6.91
C ASP A 125 3.15 16.49 7.02
N GLY A 126 3.02 15.42 7.78
CA GLY A 126 1.74 14.77 8.03
C GLY A 126 1.88 13.37 8.60
N TYR A 127 0.79 12.62 8.48
CA TYR A 127 0.67 11.28 9.00
C TYR A 127 0.22 10.31 7.92
N LEU A 128 0.63 9.06 8.05
CA LEU A 128 0.14 7.97 7.22
C LEU A 128 -0.66 6.98 8.05
N MET A 129 -1.87 6.70 7.61
CA MET A 129 -2.78 5.80 8.29
C MET A 129 -3.02 4.58 7.43
N GLY A 130 -2.81 3.39 7.98
CA GLY A 130 -2.99 2.13 7.27
C GLY A 130 -3.67 1.08 8.13
N MET A 131 -4.63 0.36 7.57
CA MET A 131 -5.21 -0.81 8.23
C MET A 131 -4.24 -1.99 8.14
N VAL A 132 -4.09 -2.70 9.25
CA VAL A 132 -3.29 -3.91 9.35
C VAL A 132 -4.14 -5.02 9.95
N PHE A 133 -4.22 -6.15 9.26
CA PHE A 133 -4.82 -7.38 9.81
C PHE A 133 -3.73 -8.23 10.47
N ASP A 134 -3.87 -8.48 11.78
CA ASP A 134 -2.99 -9.37 12.53
C ASP A 134 -3.64 -10.76 12.66
N ALA A 135 -3.17 -11.71 11.85
CA ALA A 135 -3.67 -13.08 11.86
C ALA A 135 -3.36 -13.83 13.17
N SER A 136 -2.43 -13.35 14.00
CA SER A 136 -2.17 -13.88 15.36
C SER A 136 -3.24 -13.55 16.37
N LYS A 137 -3.91 -12.42 16.16
CA LYS A 137 -4.98 -11.95 17.04
C LYS A 137 -6.36 -12.04 16.40
N SER A 138 -6.43 -12.44 15.13
CA SER A 138 -7.66 -12.52 14.34
C SER A 138 -8.46 -11.21 14.34
N ARG A 139 -7.77 -10.07 14.36
CA ARG A 139 -8.37 -8.74 14.40
C ARG A 139 -7.49 -7.72 13.69
N SER A 140 -8.07 -6.60 13.29
CA SER A 140 -7.36 -5.53 12.60
C SER A 140 -7.02 -4.38 13.56
N CYS A 141 -6.05 -3.56 13.16
CA CYS A 141 -5.75 -2.29 13.79
C CYS A 141 -5.53 -1.21 12.74
N LEU A 142 -5.76 0.05 13.12
CA LEU A 142 -5.30 1.21 12.37
C LEU A 142 -3.93 1.60 12.92
N VAL A 143 -2.91 1.58 12.06
CA VAL A 143 -1.58 2.07 12.38
C VAL A 143 -1.44 3.50 11.88
N VAL A 144 -0.86 4.37 12.70
CA VAL A 144 -0.53 5.76 12.33
C VAL A 144 0.99 5.93 12.37
N LEU A 145 1.57 6.33 11.25
CA LEU A 145 3.00 6.58 11.05
C LEU A 145 3.27 8.08 10.87
N ASP A 146 4.46 8.51 11.28
CA ASP A 146 5.02 9.80 10.87
C ASP A 146 5.41 9.70 9.38
N ALA A 147 4.85 10.57 8.53
CA ALA A 147 5.13 10.51 7.09
C ALA A 147 6.58 10.86 6.75
N ALA A 148 7.28 11.61 7.60
CA ALA A 148 8.66 11.99 7.38
C ALA A 148 9.66 10.89 7.73
N ASP A 149 9.31 9.98 8.65
CA ASP A 149 10.28 9.02 9.21
C ASP A 149 9.62 7.73 9.74
N PHE A 150 9.68 6.66 8.95
CA PHE A 150 9.15 5.35 9.34
C PHE A 150 10.03 4.64 10.36
N SER A 151 11.29 5.05 10.54
CA SER A 151 12.22 4.40 11.48
C SER A 151 11.80 4.57 12.94
N LYS A 152 10.99 5.61 13.23
CA LYS A 152 10.36 5.82 14.54
C LYS A 152 9.33 4.75 14.89
N GLY A 153 8.91 3.95 13.92
CA GLY A 153 7.80 3.04 14.06
C GLY A 153 6.45 3.78 14.15
N PRO A 154 5.39 3.09 14.58
CA PRO A 154 4.06 3.68 14.64
C PRO A 154 3.99 4.69 15.77
N LEU A 155 3.50 5.89 15.48
CA LEU A 155 3.15 6.89 16.48
C LEU A 155 2.04 6.36 17.39
N THR A 156 1.10 5.62 16.81
CA THR A 156 0.08 4.89 17.55
C THR A 156 -0.49 3.72 16.74
N THR A 157 -1.07 2.76 17.46
CA THR A 157 -1.79 1.61 16.91
C THR A 157 -3.13 1.47 17.61
N ILE A 158 -4.21 1.65 16.87
CA ILE A 158 -5.58 1.60 17.39
C ILE A 158 -6.18 0.24 17.06
N TRP A 159 -6.30 -0.62 18.07
CA TRP A 159 -6.82 -1.98 17.89
C TRP A 159 -8.35 -2.00 17.79
N LEU A 160 -8.85 -2.68 16.75
CA LEU A 160 -10.26 -3.02 16.66
C LEU A 160 -10.55 -4.32 17.41
N GLN A 161 -11.81 -4.50 17.80
CA GLN A 161 -12.27 -5.74 18.46
C GLN A 161 -12.58 -6.86 17.47
N HIS A 162 -12.49 -6.59 16.17
CA HIS A 162 -12.84 -7.51 15.09
C HIS A 162 -11.86 -7.37 13.91
N ARG A 163 -11.96 -8.29 12.95
CA ARG A 163 -11.28 -8.18 11.67
C ARG A 163 -12.06 -7.26 10.73
N ILE A 164 -11.35 -6.44 9.98
CA ILE A 164 -11.88 -5.80 8.77
C ILE A 164 -11.48 -6.68 7.59
N PRO A 165 -12.43 -7.16 6.76
CA PRO A 165 -12.10 -7.83 5.51
C PRO A 165 -11.30 -6.88 4.61
N ARG A 166 -10.39 -7.44 3.79
CA ARG A 166 -9.53 -6.63 2.90
C ARG A 166 -10.36 -5.64 2.09
N GLY A 167 -10.09 -4.36 2.28
CA GLY A 167 -10.74 -3.27 1.56
C GLY A 167 -10.13 -3.01 0.18
N LEU A 168 -10.57 -1.91 -0.42
CA LEU A 168 -9.95 -1.32 -1.62
C LEU A 168 -9.38 0.05 -1.23
N HIS A 169 -10.13 1.11 -1.52
CA HIS A 169 -9.66 2.48 -1.35
C HIS A 169 -10.34 3.19 -0.19
N GLY A 170 -9.63 4.17 0.38
CA GLY A 170 -10.11 5.10 1.38
C GLY A 170 -9.71 6.55 1.07
N HIS A 171 -10.08 7.47 1.97
CA HIS A 171 -9.71 8.87 1.88
C HIS A 171 -9.74 9.52 3.27
N PHE A 172 -8.87 10.49 3.52
CA PHE A 172 -8.89 11.30 4.73
C PHE A 172 -9.62 12.61 4.49
N CYS A 173 -10.60 12.94 5.34
CA CYS A 173 -11.20 14.26 5.37
C CYS A 173 -10.84 14.96 6.68
N PRO A 174 -10.36 16.22 6.66
CA PRO A 174 -10.16 16.99 7.88
C PRO A 174 -11.48 17.38 8.55
N GLU A 175 -12.61 17.28 7.83
CA GLU A 175 -13.94 17.59 8.33
C GLU A 175 -14.67 16.33 8.78
N VAL A 176 -15.37 16.44 9.91
CA VAL A 176 -16.27 15.38 10.39
C VAL A 176 -17.67 15.66 9.87
N PHE A 177 -18.13 14.83 8.94
CA PHE A 177 -19.52 14.86 8.48
C PHE A 177 -20.38 13.94 9.37
N GLY A 178 -20.73 14.44 10.55
CA GLY A 178 -21.59 13.75 11.50
C GLY A 178 -22.89 14.52 11.79
N PRO A 179 -23.86 13.89 12.46
CA PRO A 179 -25.00 14.64 13.00
C PRO A 179 -24.48 15.78 13.88
N ARG A 180 -25.01 16.99 13.68
CA ARG A 180 -24.69 18.13 14.54
C ARG A 180 -25.02 17.73 15.98
N GLN A 181 -24.07 17.91 16.88
CA GLN A 181 -24.35 17.76 18.30
C GLN A 181 -25.42 18.82 18.64
N SER A 182 -26.61 18.36 19.01
CA SER A 182 -27.72 19.19 19.48
C SER A 182 -27.40 19.81 20.83
#